data_AF-A0A811JTU1-F1
#
_entry.id   AF-A0A811JTU1-F1
#
_cell.length_a   1.000
_cell.length_b   1.000
_cell.length_c   1.000
_cell.angle_alpha   90.00
_cell.angle_beta   90.00
_cell.angle_gamma   90.00
#
_symmetry.space_group_name_H-M   'P 1'
#
loop_
_entity.id
_entity.type
_entity.pdbx_description
1 polymer ?
#
loop_
_entity_poly.entity_id
_entity_poly.type
_entity_poly.pdbx_seq_one_letter_code
_entity_poly.pdbx_strand_id
1 'polypeptide(L)'
;MPKKATQEQKPQTSQAPDDEYEETIVVADLNGVLDVDSVNRAFRNGNISLRFANTDRPLVQVGQSVFAGEWNETMGTDIIFQKNGKDQDNNYEFLAKSSTRLSTNKAIVSCSNESKE
;
A
#
# COMPACT_ATOMS: atom_id res chain seq x y z
N MET A 1 -3.55 -36.34 -58.24
CA MET A 1 -4.06 -36.29 -56.84
C MET A 1 -2.95 -35.76 -55.94
N PRO A 2 -3.05 -34.53 -55.41
CA PRO A 2 -2.06 -33.98 -54.48
C PRO A 2 -2.42 -34.27 -53.01
N LYS A 3 -1.37 -34.34 -52.18
CA LYS A 3 -1.33 -34.81 -50.78
C LYS A 3 -2.01 -33.81 -49.82
N LYS A 4 -2.82 -34.31 -48.88
CA LYS A 4 -3.39 -33.52 -47.77
C LYS A 4 -2.29 -33.14 -46.77
N ALA A 5 -2.24 -31.86 -46.39
CA ALA A 5 -1.36 -31.33 -45.36
C ALA A 5 -1.88 -31.70 -43.96
N THR A 6 -1.00 -32.28 -43.16
CA THR A 6 -1.17 -32.49 -41.71
C THR A 6 -1.09 -31.12 -41.02
N GLN A 7 -2.15 -30.72 -40.32
CA GLN A 7 -2.10 -29.56 -39.42
C GLN A 7 -1.65 -30.03 -38.04
N GLU A 8 -0.49 -29.56 -37.60
CA GLU A 8 0.00 -29.74 -36.24
C GLU A 8 -0.87 -28.92 -35.27
N GLN A 9 -1.57 -29.60 -34.36
CA GLN A 9 -2.23 -28.96 -33.24
C GLN A 9 -1.17 -28.48 -32.25
N LYS A 10 -1.04 -27.15 -32.08
CA LYS A 10 -0.27 -26.56 -30.98
C LYS A 10 -0.91 -26.96 -29.63
N PRO A 11 -0.11 -27.32 -28.63
CA PRO A 11 -0.63 -27.70 -27.32
C PRO A 11 -1.36 -26.52 -26.67
N GLN A 12 -2.56 -26.80 -26.16
CA GLN A 12 -3.36 -25.89 -25.35
C GLN A 12 -2.60 -25.64 -24.03
N THR A 13 -1.97 -24.49 -23.92
CA THR A 13 -1.52 -23.96 -22.62
C THR A 13 -2.78 -23.65 -21.82
N SER A 14 -3.06 -24.45 -20.80
CA SER A 14 -4.04 -24.14 -19.76
C SER A 14 -3.67 -22.80 -19.13
N GLN A 15 -4.41 -21.75 -19.48
CA GLN A 15 -4.33 -20.46 -18.81
C GLN A 15 -4.78 -20.67 -17.37
N ALA A 16 -3.87 -20.44 -16.42
CA ALA A 16 -4.22 -20.23 -15.02
C ALA A 16 -5.16 -19.01 -14.93
N PRO A 17 -6.09 -18.95 -13.97
CA PRO A 17 -6.91 -17.77 -13.77
C PRO A 17 -6.00 -16.55 -13.57
N ASP A 18 -6.26 -15.52 -14.37
CA ASP A 18 -5.63 -14.21 -14.28
C ASP A 18 -6.21 -13.53 -13.04
N ASP A 19 -5.51 -13.65 -11.90
CA ASP A 19 -5.89 -13.00 -10.65
C ASP A 19 -5.71 -11.48 -10.84
N GLU A 20 -6.78 -10.80 -11.24
CA GLU A 20 -6.84 -9.36 -11.48
C GLU A 20 -6.76 -8.61 -10.14
N TYR A 21 -5.62 -7.97 -9.87
CA TYR A 21 -5.41 -7.15 -8.67
C TYR A 21 -5.61 -5.67 -8.98
N GLU A 22 -6.37 -4.96 -8.14
CA GLU A 22 -6.53 -3.50 -8.20
C GLU A 22 -5.56 -2.80 -7.23
N GLU A 23 -4.82 -1.80 -7.73
CA GLU A 23 -3.98 -0.93 -6.89
C GLU A 23 -4.79 0.27 -6.40
N THR A 24 -4.69 0.60 -5.10
CA THR A 24 -5.38 1.76 -4.50
C THR A 24 -4.38 2.64 -3.74
N ILE A 25 -4.48 3.95 -3.95
CA ILE A 25 -3.69 4.96 -3.24
C ILE A 25 -4.60 5.71 -2.27
N VAL A 26 -4.16 5.80 -1.01
CA VAL A 26 -4.90 6.40 0.10
C VAL A 26 -4.00 7.37 0.86
N VAL A 27 -4.60 8.35 1.52
CA VAL A 27 -3.88 9.20 2.48
C VAL A 27 -3.85 8.51 3.83
N ALA A 28 -2.67 8.42 4.43
CA ALA A 28 -2.48 7.88 5.78
C ALA A 28 -2.08 9.00 6.74
N ASP A 29 -2.91 9.22 7.77
CA ASP A 29 -2.66 10.20 8.82
C ASP A 29 -1.91 9.52 9.98
N LEU A 30 -0.71 10.01 10.29
CA LEU A 30 0.13 9.51 11.39
C LEU A 30 -0.07 10.39 12.64
N ASN A 31 -0.90 9.94 13.59
CA ASN A 31 -1.18 10.70 14.82
C ASN A 31 -0.32 10.25 16.01
N GLY A 32 0.08 11.21 16.84
CA GLY A 32 0.83 11.00 18.08
C GLY A 32 2.06 11.91 18.21
N VAL A 33 2.88 11.69 19.24
CA VAL A 33 4.15 12.41 19.41
C VAL A 33 5.22 11.78 18.51
N LEU A 34 5.62 12.53 17.49
CA LEU A 34 6.55 12.11 16.45
C LEU A 34 7.86 12.90 16.52
N ASP A 35 8.98 12.18 16.39
CA ASP A 35 10.25 12.79 16.01
C ASP A 35 10.30 12.87 14.48
N VAL A 36 10.12 14.08 13.96
CA VAL A 36 10.07 14.37 12.52
C VAL A 36 11.33 13.91 11.80
N ASP A 37 12.50 14.02 12.43
CA ASP A 37 13.76 13.61 11.81
C ASP A 37 13.84 12.09 11.66
N SER A 38 13.42 11.34 12.68
CA SER A 38 13.35 9.87 12.62
C SER A 38 12.35 9.39 11.57
N VAL A 39 11.19 10.04 11.48
CA VAL A 39 10.17 9.73 10.48
C VAL A 39 10.71 10.00 9.06
N ASN A 40 11.30 11.17 8.82
CA ASN A 40 11.89 11.53 7.53
C ASN A 40 13.01 10.57 7.11
N ARG A 41 13.87 10.16 8.05
CA ARG A 41 14.90 9.13 7.80
C ARG A 41 14.27 7.80 7.40
N ALA A 42 13.20 7.38 8.08
CA ALA A 42 12.49 6.15 7.72
C ALA A 42 11.89 6.21 6.31
N PHE A 43 11.27 7.33 5.92
CA PHE A 43 10.77 7.55 4.55
C PHE A 43 11.87 7.45 3.50
N ARG A 44 13.00 8.14 3.71
CA ARG A 44 14.13 8.12 2.76
C ARG A 44 14.77 6.74 2.61
N ASN A 45 14.78 5.96 3.69
CA ASN A 45 15.38 4.63 3.70
C ASN A 45 14.40 3.53 3.25
N GLY A 46 13.14 3.86 2.96
CA GLY A 46 12.11 2.86 2.62
C GLY A 46 11.70 1.98 3.81
N ASN A 47 11.95 2.42 5.06
CA ASN A 47 11.65 1.67 6.28
C ASN A 47 10.20 1.85 6.70
N ILE A 48 9.28 1.52 5.79
CA ILE A 48 7.84 1.68 5.98
C ILE A 48 7.15 0.40 5.54
N SER A 49 6.21 -0.07 6.36
CA SER A 49 5.41 -1.23 5.99
C SER A 49 3.99 -1.15 6.51
N LEU A 50 3.04 -1.53 5.66
CA LEU A 50 1.64 -1.78 6.02
C LEU A 50 1.47 -3.28 6.28
N ARG A 51 0.74 -3.63 7.34
CA ARG A 51 0.37 -5.00 7.70
C ARG A 51 -1.14 -5.06 7.92
N PHE A 52 -1.72 -6.23 7.64
CA PHE A 52 -3.15 -6.47 7.85
C PHE A 52 -4.05 -5.43 7.15
N ALA A 53 -3.65 -5.01 5.93
CA ALA A 53 -4.36 -3.99 5.15
C ALA A 53 -5.84 -4.32 4.92
N ASN A 54 -6.15 -5.62 4.73
CA ASN A 54 -7.50 -6.13 4.47
C ASN A 54 -8.35 -6.32 5.73
N THR A 55 -7.94 -5.73 6.85
CA THR A 55 -8.67 -5.80 8.13
C THR A 55 -9.10 -4.41 8.55
N ASP A 56 -10.05 -4.34 9.48
CA ASP A 56 -10.49 -3.06 10.07
C ASP A 56 -9.39 -2.39 10.92
N ARG A 57 -8.34 -3.16 11.27
CA ARG A 57 -7.25 -2.76 12.18
C ARG A 57 -5.88 -2.95 11.53
N PRO A 58 -5.58 -2.26 10.42
CA PRO A 58 -4.26 -2.33 9.81
C PRO A 58 -3.19 -1.77 10.76
N LEU A 59 -1.96 -2.25 10.60
CA LEU A 59 -0.80 -1.71 11.32
C LEU A 59 0.16 -1.06 10.34
N VAL A 60 0.59 0.16 10.66
CA VAL A 60 1.63 0.87 9.91
C VAL A 60 2.88 0.92 10.76
N GLN A 61 4.00 0.49 10.19
CA GLN A 61 5.31 0.64 10.81
C GLN A 61 6.09 1.71 10.06
N VAL A 62 6.65 2.67 10.80
CA VAL A 62 7.54 3.72 10.29
C VAL A 62 8.81 3.70 11.13
N GLY A 63 9.88 3.16 10.58
CA GLY A 63 11.11 2.90 11.32
C GLY A 63 10.88 1.99 12.53
N GLN A 64 11.14 2.50 13.73
CA GLN A 64 10.94 1.80 15.01
C GLN A 64 9.58 2.08 15.66
N SER A 65 8.75 2.94 15.07
CA SER A 65 7.41 3.24 15.59
C SER A 65 6.36 2.36 14.91
N VAL A 66 5.41 1.87 15.70
CA VAL A 66 4.23 1.13 15.23
C VAL A 66 3.00 2.00 15.45
N PHE A 67 2.09 1.97 14.49
CA PHE A 67 0.84 2.72 14.50
C PHE A 67 -0.33 1.76 14.27
N ALA A 68 -1.36 1.88 15.09
CA ALA A 68 -2.61 1.17 14.92
C ALA A 68 -3.55 2.03 14.07
N GLY A 69 -4.04 1.47 12.97
CA GLY A 69 -4.87 2.15 11.99
C GLY A 69 -6.34 1.76 12.04
N GLU A 70 -7.17 2.63 11.48
CA GLU A 70 -8.57 2.42 11.16
C GLU A 70 -8.86 3.04 9.79
N TRP A 71 -9.54 2.28 8.92
CA TRP A 71 -10.02 2.78 7.64
C TRP A 71 -11.23 3.69 7.86
N ASN A 72 -11.21 4.86 7.22
CA ASN A 72 -12.26 5.87 7.35
C ASN A 72 -12.68 6.36 5.97
N GLU A 73 -13.98 6.33 5.68
CA GLU A 73 -14.53 7.01 4.51
C GLU A 73 -14.60 8.51 4.78
N THR A 74 -14.07 9.30 3.86
CA THR A 74 -14.11 10.76 3.96
C THR A 74 -15.38 11.31 3.34
N MET A 75 -15.99 12.30 3.99
CA MET A 75 -17.02 13.15 3.36
C MET A 75 -16.35 14.04 2.31
N GLY A 76 -16.18 13.53 1.10
CA GLY A 76 -15.47 14.19 0.01
C GLY A 76 -14.56 13.24 -0.76
N THR A 77 -13.58 13.79 -1.46
CA THR A 77 -12.59 13.00 -2.21
C THR A 77 -11.26 13.72 -2.16
N ASP A 78 -10.23 13.02 -1.71
CA ASP A 78 -8.86 13.46 -1.81
C ASP A 78 -8.39 13.38 -3.25
N ILE A 79 -7.78 14.45 -3.74
CA ILE A 79 -7.11 14.49 -5.04
C ILE A 79 -5.62 14.57 -4.76
N ILE A 80 -4.90 13.49 -5.09
CA ILE A 80 -3.50 13.29 -4.74
C ILE A 80 -2.65 13.61 -5.96
N PHE A 81 -1.63 14.45 -5.79
CA PHE A 81 -0.68 14.81 -6.82
C PHE A 81 0.74 14.41 -6.41
N GLN A 82 1.52 13.92 -7.37
CA GLN A 82 2.93 13.58 -7.16
C GLN A 82 3.83 14.61 -7.83
N LYS A 83 4.93 14.99 -7.17
CA LYS A 83 5.93 15.85 -7.78
C LYS A 83 6.79 15.03 -8.76
N ASN A 84 6.94 15.52 -9.98
CA ASN A 84 7.82 14.88 -10.95
C ASN A 84 9.30 15.16 -10.59
N GLY A 85 10.05 14.12 -10.23
CA GLY A 85 11.41 14.25 -9.67
C GLY A 85 12.49 14.72 -10.65
N LYS A 86 12.13 15.04 -11.90
CA LYS A 86 13.06 15.36 -13.00
C LYS A 86 13.10 16.84 -13.38
N ASP A 87 12.09 17.62 -13.00
CA ASP A 87 11.98 19.03 -13.41
C ASP A 87 12.34 19.99 -12.26
N GLN A 88 13.07 21.07 -12.58
CA GLN A 88 13.36 22.17 -11.65
C GLN A 88 12.12 23.04 -11.40
N ASP A 89 11.16 22.99 -12.32
CA ASP A 89 9.86 23.62 -12.16
C ASP A 89 8.99 22.75 -11.25
N ASN A 90 8.22 23.38 -10.36
CA ASN A 90 7.32 22.69 -9.42
C ASN A 90 6.10 22.07 -10.15
N ASN A 91 6.38 21.11 -11.04
CA ASN A 91 5.40 20.39 -11.81
C ASN A 91 4.84 19.21 -10.99
N TYR A 92 3.52 19.18 -10.87
CA TYR A 92 2.78 18.17 -10.15
C TYR A 92 1.86 17.44 -11.12
N GLU A 93 1.90 16.11 -11.11
CA GLU A 93 1.01 15.27 -11.91
C GLU A 93 -0.06 14.65 -11.04
N PHE A 94 -1.27 14.50 -11.59
CA PHE A 94 -2.36 13.81 -10.92
C PHE A 94 -1.97 12.34 -10.72
N LEU A 95 -2.03 11.87 -9.48
CA LEU A 95 -1.68 10.49 -9.11
C LEU A 95 -2.94 9.65 -8.87
N ALA A 96 -3.83 10.11 -7.99
CA ALA A 96 -5.00 9.33 -7.60
C ALA A 96 -6.11 10.19 -7.00
N LYS A 97 -7.31 9.60 -6.95
CA LYS A 97 -8.41 10.08 -6.14
C LYS A 97 -8.72 9.05 -5.06
N SER A 98 -9.05 9.49 -3.85
CA SER A 98 -9.39 8.59 -2.76
C SER A 98 -10.56 9.12 -1.94
N SER A 99 -11.57 8.29 -1.71
CA SER A 99 -12.64 8.56 -0.74
C SER A 99 -12.38 7.91 0.61
N THR A 100 -11.22 7.27 0.77
CA THR A 100 -10.86 6.49 1.95
C THR A 100 -9.49 6.93 2.47
N ARG A 101 -9.42 7.18 3.77
CA ARG A 101 -8.18 7.47 4.49
C ARG A 101 -7.86 6.41 5.51
N LEU A 102 -6.59 6.28 5.80
CA LEU A 102 -6.08 5.47 6.90
C LEU A 102 -5.73 6.38 8.08
N SER A 103 -6.60 6.47 9.07
CA SER A 103 -6.28 7.20 10.31
C SER A 103 -5.48 6.29 11.22
N THR A 104 -4.32 6.72 11.71
CA THR A 104 -3.49 5.89 12.58
C THR A 104 -3.06 6.62 13.84
N ASN A 105 -2.90 5.89 14.94
CA ASN A 105 -2.37 6.40 16.20
C ASN A 105 -1.13 5.59 16.60
N LYS A 106 -0.09 6.28 17.07
CA LYS A 106 1.13 5.64 17.56
C LYS A 106 0.80 4.69 18.72
N ALA A 107 1.18 3.43 18.58
CA ALA A 107 0.92 2.38 19.54
C ALA A 107 2.15 2.14 20.44
N ILE A 108 1.89 1.77 21.70
CA ILE A 108 2.91 1.24 22.60
C ILE A 108 2.75 -0.27 22.61
N VAL A 109 3.77 -0.99 22.13
CA VAL A 109 3.78 -2.44 22.16
C VAL A 109 4.21 -2.90 23.55
N SER A 110 3.31 -3.56 24.26
CA SER A 110 3.61 -4.22 25.53
C SER A 110 3.45 -5.73 25.36
N CYS A 111 4.38 -6.49 25.91
CA CYS A 111 4.27 -7.95 25.95
C CYS A 111 3.59 -8.33 27.27
N SER A 112 2.41 -8.95 27.22
CA SER A 112 1.87 -9.66 28.37
C SER A 112 2.46 -11.07 28.39
N ASN A 113 3.39 -11.32 29.32
CA ASN A 113 3.88 -12.68 29.57
C ASN A 113 2.83 -13.45 30.37
N GLU A 114 1.75 -13.89 29.72
CA GLU A 114 0.90 -14.93 30.28
C GLU A 114 1.48 -16.29 29.91
N SER A 115 2.40 -16.77 30.73
CA SER A 115 2.79 -18.18 30.78
C SER A 115 1.54 -18.96 31.22
N LYS A 116 0.82 -19.57 30.27
CA LYS A 116 -0.14 -20.62 30.60
C LYS A 116 0.66 -21.84 31.06
N GLU A 117 0.77 -21.98 32.37
CA GLU A 117 1.22 -23.21 33.04
C GLU A 117 0.16 -24.31 32.93
#